data_AF-A0A933QR71-F1
#
_entry.id   AF-A0A933QR71-F1
#
_cell.length_a   1.000
_cell.length_b   1.000
_cell.length_c   1.000
_cell.angle_alpha   90.00
_cell.angle_beta   90.00
_cell.angle_gamma   90.00
#
_symmetry.space_group_name_H-M   'P 1'
#
loop_
_entity.id
_entity.type
_entity.pdbx_description
1 polymer ?
#
loop_
_entity_poly.entity_id
_entity_poly.type
_entity_poly.pdbx_seq_one_letter_code
_entity_poly.pdbx_strand_id
1 'polypeptide(L)'
;MISNLLVPLVLLSMLYGLCIFACIVLLRIIRVSARWRIVLGFLIFAIATGLLVALQWPQDNIFLYNFPAQFFGYEIYYWSIQLIGDPTSANAHDTIPWFLRIPQVFVAVSMIFWGLLGAFIQLVVNARRAKSC
;
A
#
# COMPACT_ATOMS: atom_id res chain seq x y z
N MET A 1 20.92 0.25 -17.21
CA MET A 1 19.51 -0.21 -17.07
C MET A 1 18.83 0.34 -15.83
N ILE A 2 19.42 0.24 -14.62
CA ILE A 2 18.82 0.77 -13.38
C ILE A 2 18.50 2.28 -13.47
N SER A 3 19.40 3.08 -14.05
CA SER A 3 19.23 4.52 -14.28
C SER A 3 17.93 4.88 -15.03
N ASN A 4 17.47 4.02 -15.94
CA ASN A 4 16.31 4.30 -16.79
C ASN A 4 14.98 4.03 -16.05
N LEU A 5 15.00 3.23 -14.98
CA LEU A 5 13.83 2.93 -14.15
C LEU A 5 13.69 3.86 -12.95
N LEU A 6 14.80 4.48 -12.51
CA LEU A 6 14.78 5.41 -11.37
C LEU A 6 13.90 6.63 -11.63
N VAL A 7 13.99 7.25 -12.81
CA VAL A 7 13.22 8.45 -13.13
C VAL A 7 11.70 8.19 -13.08
N PRO A 8 11.16 7.17 -13.78
CA PRO A 8 9.75 6.82 -13.66
C PRO A 8 9.31 6.50 -12.22
N LEU A 9 10.12 5.79 -11.44
CA LEU A 9 9.79 5.44 -10.06
C LEU A 9 9.75 6.66 -9.15
N VAL A 10 10.66 7.62 -9.34
CA VAL A 10 10.65 8.90 -8.61
C VAL A 10 9.39 9.69 -8.96
N LEU A 11 9.07 9.84 -10.25
CA LEU A 11 7.86 10.54 -10.71
C LEU A 11 6.60 9.90 -10.14
N LEU A 12 6.52 8.57 -10.19
CA LEU A 12 5.41 7.81 -9.63
C LEU A 12 5.28 8.00 -8.12
N SER A 13 6.40 7.98 -7.40
CA SER A 13 6.42 8.24 -5.95
C SER A 13 5.99 9.67 -5.61
N MET A 14 6.34 10.65 -6.45
CA MET A 14 5.86 12.03 -6.30
C MET A 14 4.35 12.12 -6.50
N LEU A 15 3.80 11.43 -7.51
CA LEU A 15 2.34 11.35 -7.71
C LEU A 15 1.64 10.72 -6.50
N TYR A 16 2.17 9.63 -5.95
CA TYR A 16 1.65 9.03 -4.72
C TYR A 16 1.66 10.02 -3.56
N GLY A 17 2.77 10.73 -3.36
CA GLY A 17 2.90 11.77 -2.34
C GLY A 17 1.87 12.89 -2.50
N LEU A 18 1.61 13.34 -3.73
CA LEU A 18 0.59 14.36 -4.03
C LEU A 18 -0.82 13.86 -3.73
N CYS A 19 -1.16 12.63 -4.12
CA CYS A 19 -2.46 12.03 -3.80
C CYS A 19 -2.67 11.90 -2.29
N ILE A 20 -1.67 11.40 -1.55
CA ILE A 20 -1.72 11.29 -0.09
C ILE A 20 -1.88 12.67 0.55
N PHE A 21 -1.11 13.65 0.08
CA PHE A 21 -1.22 15.03 0.57
C PHE A 21 -2.63 15.60 0.33
N ALA A 22 -3.21 15.38 -0.86
CA ALA A 22 -4.58 15.76 -1.15
C ALA A 22 -5.58 15.09 -0.18
N CYS A 23 -5.44 13.78 0.11
CA CYS A 23 -6.25 13.10 1.11
C CYS A 23 -6.13 13.76 2.50
N ILE A 24 -4.90 14.08 2.94
CA ILE A 24 -4.66 14.74 4.24
C ILE A 24 -5.29 16.14 4.28
N VAL A 25 -5.22 16.90 3.18
CA VAL A 25 -5.85 18.22 3.06
C VAL A 25 -7.38 18.10 3.13
N LEU A 26 -7.97 17.15 2.41
CA LEU A 26 -9.40 16.89 2.46
C LEU A 26 -9.85 16.51 3.87
N LEU A 27 -9.11 15.64 4.56
CA LEU A 27 -9.36 15.29 5.96
C LEU A 27 -9.25 16.49 6.90
N ARG A 28 -8.35 17.44 6.61
CA ARG A 28 -8.26 18.71 7.36
C ARG A 28 -9.51 19.56 7.15
N ILE A 29 -10.00 19.66 5.91
CA ILE A 29 -11.18 20.47 5.56
C ILE A 29 -12.41 19.98 6.33
N ILE A 30 -12.62 18.66 6.40
CA ILE A 30 -13.72 18.05 7.17
C ILE A 30 -13.45 17.98 8.69
N ARG A 31 -12.43 18.69 9.18
CA ARG A 31 -12.09 18.83 10.61
C ARG A 31 -11.72 17.52 11.31
N VAL A 32 -11.17 16.52 10.59
CA VAL A 32 -10.61 15.33 11.24
C VAL A 32 -9.48 15.73 12.19
N SER A 33 -9.50 15.15 13.40
CA SER A 33 -8.51 15.40 14.44
C SER A 33 -7.09 15.21 13.92
N ALA A 34 -6.21 16.15 14.29
CA ALA A 34 -4.81 16.14 13.85
C ALA A 34 -4.02 14.92 14.33
N ARG A 35 -4.53 14.18 15.35
CA ARG A 35 -3.91 12.96 15.89
C ARG A 35 -3.98 11.76 14.92
N TRP A 36 -4.99 11.73 14.06
CA TRP A 36 -5.26 10.60 13.13
C TRP A 36 -5.11 10.98 11.67
N ARG A 37 -5.04 12.28 11.36
CA ARG A 37 -5.18 12.79 10.00
C ARG A 37 -4.18 12.21 9.01
N ILE A 38 -2.91 12.07 9.42
CA ILE A 38 -1.87 11.56 8.51
C ILE A 38 -2.12 10.06 8.27
N VAL A 39 -2.29 9.27 9.34
CA VAL A 39 -2.57 7.83 9.24
C VAL A 39 -3.79 7.57 8.36
N LEU A 40 -4.89 8.30 8.57
CA LEU A 40 -6.10 8.16 7.77
C LEU A 40 -5.87 8.53 6.30
N GLY A 41 -5.09 9.58 6.02
CA GLY A 41 -4.76 9.94 4.63
C GLY A 41 -3.99 8.83 3.91
N PHE A 42 -3.02 8.23 4.59
CA PHE A 42 -2.28 7.08 4.08
C PHE A 42 -3.18 5.85 3.91
N LEU A 43 -4.05 5.54 4.87
CA LEU A 43 -4.96 4.39 4.78
C LEU A 43 -5.99 4.55 3.66
N ILE A 44 -6.54 5.75 3.46
CA ILE A 44 -7.46 6.03 2.35
C ILE A 44 -6.75 5.78 1.01
N PHE A 45 -5.55 6.33 0.85
CA PHE A 45 -4.73 6.08 -0.33
C PHE A 45 -4.44 4.59 -0.51
N ALA A 46 -4.05 3.90 0.57
CA ALA A 46 -3.72 2.48 0.56
C ALA A 46 -4.90 1.60 0.12
N ILE A 47 -6.08 1.84 0.67
CA ILE A 47 -7.30 1.09 0.33
C ILE A 47 -7.68 1.37 -1.12
N ALA A 48 -7.74 2.65 -1.53
CA ALA A 48 -8.14 3.02 -2.88
C ALA A 48 -7.20 2.41 -3.92
N THR A 49 -5.90 2.58 -3.76
CA THR A 49 -4.92 2.09 -4.73
C THR A 49 -4.70 0.58 -4.66
N GLY A 50 -4.81 -0.04 -3.48
CA GLY A 50 -4.79 -1.49 -3.34
C GLY A 50 -5.99 -2.15 -4.03
N LEU A 51 -7.18 -1.55 -3.91
CA LEU A 51 -8.37 -1.98 -4.65
C LEU A 51 -8.18 -1.77 -6.16
N LEU A 52 -7.58 -0.67 -6.60
CA LEU A 52 -7.29 -0.47 -8.03
C LEU A 52 -6.36 -1.56 -8.57
N VAL A 53 -5.28 -1.92 -7.86
CA VAL A 53 -4.42 -3.06 -8.24
C VAL A 53 -5.25 -4.33 -8.32
N ALA A 54 -6.09 -4.60 -7.33
CA ALA A 54 -6.88 -5.82 -7.30
C ALA A 54 -7.91 -5.90 -8.43
N LEU A 55 -8.56 -4.79 -8.78
CA LEU A 55 -9.55 -4.68 -9.85
C LEU A 55 -8.91 -4.74 -11.25
N GLN A 56 -7.67 -4.28 -11.38
CA GLN A 56 -6.96 -4.24 -12.66
C GLN A 56 -6.07 -5.46 -12.88
N TRP A 57 -5.96 -6.38 -11.92
CA TRP A 57 -5.27 -7.64 -12.15
C TRP A 57 -6.02 -8.48 -13.20
N PRO A 58 -5.35 -9.13 -14.18
CA PRO A 58 -3.91 -9.37 -14.30
C PRO A 58 -3.17 -8.43 -15.27
N GLN A 59 -3.61 -7.19 -15.47
CA GLN A 59 -2.98 -6.26 -16.42
C GLN A 59 -1.51 -5.98 -16.05
N ASP A 60 -0.65 -5.79 -17.06
CA ASP A 60 0.79 -5.57 -16.85
C ASP A 60 1.11 -4.23 -16.14
N ASN A 61 0.18 -3.27 -16.23
CA ASN A 61 0.36 -1.91 -15.75
C ASN A 61 -0.08 -1.69 -14.30
N ILE A 62 -0.45 -2.75 -13.55
CA ILE A 62 -0.94 -2.60 -12.17
C ILE A 62 0.09 -1.94 -11.23
N PHE A 63 1.39 -1.96 -11.56
CA PHE A 63 2.45 -1.32 -10.78
C PHE A 63 2.28 0.20 -10.70
N LEU A 64 1.63 0.79 -11.71
CA LEU A 64 1.36 2.22 -11.75
C LEU A 64 0.37 2.62 -10.65
N TYR A 65 -0.59 1.76 -10.30
CA TYR A 65 -1.57 2.10 -9.27
C TYR A 65 -0.97 2.02 -7.87
N ASN A 66 -0.17 1.01 -7.59
CA ASN A 66 0.50 0.84 -6.29
C ASN A 66 1.67 -0.14 -6.39
N PHE A 67 2.85 0.39 -6.67
CA PHE A 67 4.07 -0.42 -6.81
C PHE A 67 4.36 -1.30 -5.57
N PRO A 68 4.33 -0.78 -4.32
CA PRO A 68 4.55 -1.62 -3.14
C PRO A 68 3.56 -2.78 -3.02
N ALA A 69 2.27 -2.54 -3.28
CA ALA A 69 1.25 -3.56 -3.19
C ALA A 69 1.49 -4.70 -4.18
N GLN A 70 1.80 -4.38 -5.45
CA GLN A 70 2.11 -5.41 -6.43
C GLN A 70 3.38 -6.17 -6.06
N PHE A 71 4.48 -5.44 -5.80
CA PHE A 71 5.79 -6.06 -5.57
C PHE A 71 5.75 -7.01 -4.37
N PHE A 72 5.34 -6.51 -3.21
CA PHE A 72 5.26 -7.35 -2.01
C PHE A 72 4.09 -8.33 -2.04
N GLY A 73 3.01 -8.03 -2.76
CA GLY A 73 1.86 -8.93 -2.87
C GLY A 73 2.16 -10.20 -3.63
N TYR A 74 2.93 -10.13 -4.73
CA TYR A 74 3.37 -11.34 -5.44
C TYR A 74 4.31 -12.19 -4.57
N GLU A 75 5.25 -11.55 -3.87
CA GLU A 75 6.16 -12.25 -2.96
C GLU A 75 5.39 -12.92 -1.82
N ILE A 76 4.50 -12.19 -1.14
CA ILE A 76 3.70 -12.73 -0.04
C ILE A 76 2.79 -13.86 -0.53
N TYR A 77 2.18 -13.73 -1.71
CA TYR A 77 1.39 -14.81 -2.32
C TYR A 77 2.24 -16.05 -2.57
N TYR A 78 3.40 -15.89 -3.20
CA TYR A 78 4.33 -16.98 -3.49
C TYR A 78 4.75 -17.70 -2.20
N TRP A 79 5.22 -16.95 -1.20
CA TRP A 79 5.64 -17.52 0.08
C TRP A 79 4.48 -18.12 0.87
N SER A 80 3.26 -17.60 0.73
CA SER A 80 2.09 -18.20 1.35
C SER A 80 1.84 -19.61 0.81
N ILE A 81 2.00 -19.82 -0.50
CA ILE A 81 1.89 -21.16 -1.09
C ILE A 81 3.02 -22.07 -0.60
N GLN A 82 4.26 -21.58 -0.55
CA GLN A 82 5.42 -22.38 -0.16
C GLN A 82 5.41 -22.78 1.33
N LEU A 83 4.93 -21.88 2.21
CA LEU A 83 5.06 -22.03 3.66
C LEU A 83 3.78 -22.48 4.37
N ILE A 84 2.62 -22.17 3.80
CA ILE A 84 1.31 -22.40 4.43
C ILE A 84 0.45 -23.34 3.58
N GLY A 85 0.55 -23.24 2.25
CA GLY A 85 -0.21 -24.03 1.30
C GLY A 85 0.45 -25.37 0.93
N ASP A 86 -0.06 -25.96 -0.15
CA ASP A 86 0.52 -27.12 -0.81
C ASP A 86 1.00 -26.72 -2.22
N PRO A 87 2.32 -26.55 -2.43
CA PRO A 87 2.88 -26.16 -3.72
C PRO A 87 2.80 -27.28 -4.77
N THR A 88 2.52 -28.53 -4.37
CA THR A 88 2.39 -29.67 -5.29
C THR A 88 0.97 -29.83 -5.84
N SER A 89 -0.01 -29.18 -5.21
CA SER A 89 -1.38 -29.18 -5.66
C SER A 89 -1.55 -28.43 -6.98
N ALA A 90 -2.28 -29.03 -7.92
CA ALA A 90 -2.73 -28.35 -9.14
C ALA A 90 -3.56 -27.08 -8.85
N ASN A 91 -4.15 -26.99 -7.65
CA ASN A 91 -4.89 -25.84 -7.15
C ASN A 91 -4.18 -25.20 -5.95
N ALA A 92 -2.86 -25.02 -6.02
CA ALA A 92 -2.06 -24.42 -4.93
C ALA A 92 -2.64 -23.08 -4.41
N HIS A 93 -3.26 -22.29 -5.28
CA HIS A 93 -3.98 -21.07 -4.91
C HIS A 93 -5.09 -21.29 -3.86
N ASP A 94 -5.80 -22.42 -3.93
CA ASP A 94 -6.90 -22.75 -3.04
C ASP A 94 -6.45 -23.34 -1.70
N THR A 95 -5.17 -23.65 -1.58
CA THR A 95 -4.59 -24.25 -0.36
C THR A 95 -4.23 -23.21 0.69
N ILE A 96 -4.21 -21.92 0.34
CA ILE A 96 -3.92 -20.81 1.25
C ILE A 96 -5.19 -20.04 1.65
N PRO A 97 -5.20 -19.34 2.80
CA PRO A 97 -6.32 -18.49 3.21
C PRO A 97 -6.71 -17.44 2.16
N TRP A 98 -8.01 -17.19 2.00
CA TRP A 98 -8.55 -16.29 0.96
C TRP A 98 -7.94 -14.89 0.92
N PHE A 99 -7.61 -14.30 2.07
CA PHE A 99 -7.03 -12.96 2.13
C PHE A 99 -5.56 -12.90 1.69
N LEU A 100 -4.87 -14.05 1.58
CA LEU A 100 -3.51 -14.18 1.04
C LEU A 100 -3.49 -14.52 -0.44
N ARG A 101 -4.66 -14.75 -1.05
CA ARG A 101 -4.81 -15.05 -2.46
C ARG A 101 -4.71 -13.79 -3.30
N ILE A 102 -4.29 -13.94 -4.55
CA ILE A 102 -4.40 -12.89 -5.55
C ILE A 102 -5.84 -12.85 -6.07
N PRO A 103 -6.47 -11.66 -6.19
CA PRO A 103 -5.86 -10.34 -6.02
C PRO A 103 -6.00 -9.72 -4.61
N GLN A 104 -6.64 -10.39 -3.65
CA GLN A 104 -6.97 -9.87 -2.32
C GLN A 104 -5.73 -9.42 -1.53
N VAL A 105 -4.63 -10.17 -1.65
CA VAL A 105 -3.36 -9.91 -0.98
C VAL A 105 -2.82 -8.51 -1.28
N PHE A 106 -3.06 -7.97 -2.49
CA PHE A 106 -2.61 -6.63 -2.86
C PHE A 106 -3.22 -5.55 -1.97
N VAL A 107 -4.50 -5.71 -1.58
CA VAL A 107 -5.18 -4.76 -0.70
C VAL A 107 -4.58 -4.82 0.70
N ALA A 108 -4.41 -6.02 1.25
CA ALA A 108 -3.84 -6.23 2.58
C ALA A 108 -2.41 -5.67 2.67
N VAL A 109 -1.57 -5.98 1.68
CA VAL A 109 -0.19 -5.50 1.59
C VAL A 109 -0.13 -3.99 1.46
N SER A 110 -0.98 -3.40 0.61
CA SER A 110 -1.09 -1.95 0.49
C SER A 110 -1.40 -1.29 1.83
N MET A 111 -2.44 -1.77 2.52
CA MET A 111 -2.86 -1.24 3.81
C MET A 111 -1.76 -1.34 4.87
N ILE A 112 -1.06 -2.47 4.93
CA ILE A 112 0.05 -2.66 5.88
C ILE A 112 1.20 -1.71 5.55
N PHE A 113 1.67 -1.69 4.30
CA PHE A 113 2.82 -0.88 3.90
C PHE A 113 2.58 0.62 4.13
N TRP A 114 1.50 1.15 3.56
CA TRP A 114 1.18 2.58 3.66
C TRP A 114 0.67 2.96 5.06
N GLY A 115 -0.04 2.06 5.73
CA GLY A 115 -0.49 2.27 7.11
C GLY A 115 0.67 2.39 8.09
N LEU A 116 1.67 1.52 7.99
CA LEU A 116 2.88 1.60 8.80
C LEU A 116 3.68 2.87 8.52
N LEU A 117 3.84 3.24 7.23
CA LEU A 117 4.52 4.48 6.85
C LEU A 117 3.77 5.72 7.37
N GLY A 118 2.45 5.75 7.23
CA GLY A 118 1.59 6.83 7.74
C GLY A 118 1.65 6.93 9.27
N ALA A 119 1.65 5.79 9.97
CA ALA A 119 1.80 5.73 11.43
C ALA A 119 3.16 6.27 11.87
N PHE A 120 4.24 5.86 11.21
CA PHE A 120 5.58 6.36 11.47
C PHE A 120 5.66 7.88 11.30
N ILE A 121 5.16 8.42 10.18
CA ILE A 121 5.16 9.87 9.93
C ILE A 121 4.30 10.61 10.97
N GLN A 122 3.12 10.08 11.32
CA GLN A 122 2.26 10.66 12.35
C GLN A 122 2.96 10.72 13.71
N LEU A 123 3.69 9.67 14.10
CA LEU A 123 4.47 9.64 15.33
C LEU A 123 5.55 10.73 15.34
N VAL A 124 6.30 10.86 14.25
CA VAL A 124 7.34 11.91 14.11
C VAL A 124 6.73 13.30 14.21
N VAL A 125 5.59 13.56 13.55
CA VAL A 125 4.91 14.85 13.60
C VAL A 125 4.39 15.16 15.00
N ASN A 126 3.79 14.17 15.68
CA ASN A 126 3.30 14.33 17.04
C ASN A 126 4.45 14.63 18.02
N ALA A 127 5.57 13.90 17.91
CA ALA A 127 6.75 14.12 18.74
C ALA A 127 7.36 15.51 18.55
N ARG A 128 7.36 16.04 17.32
CA ARG A 128 7.84 17.41 17.04
C ARG A 128 6.92 18.47 17.65
N ARG A 129 5.61 18.28 17.58
CA ARG A 129 4.63 19.22 18.19
C ARG A 129 4.73 19.26 19.71
N ALA A 130 4.94 18.11 20.35
CA ALA A 130 5.09 18.03 21.79
C ALA A 130 6.34 18.78 22.31
N LYS A 131 7.40 18.88 21.50
CA LYS A 131 8.62 19.63 21.84
C LYS A 131 8.51 21.14 21.65
N SER A 132 7.49 21.62 20.95
CA SER A 132 7.27 23.04 20.67
C SER A 132 6.32 23.71 21.67
N CYS A 133 5.82 22.96 22.66
CA CYS A 133 5.05 23.45 23.79
C CYS A 133 5.91 23.42 25.06
#